data_AF-A0A8D8B788-F1
#
_entry.id   AF-A0A8D8B788-F1
#
_cell.length_a   1.000
_cell.length_b   1.000
_cell.length_c   1.000
_cell.angle_alpha   90.00
_cell.angle_beta   90.00
_cell.angle_gamma   90.00
#
_symmetry.space_group_name_H-M   'P 1'
#
loop_
_entity.id
_entity.type
_entity.pdbx_description
1 polymer ?
#
loop_
_entity_poly.entity_id
_entity_poly.type
_entity_poly.pdbx_seq_one_letter_code
_entity_poly.pdbx_strand_id
1 'polypeptide(L)'
;DGSDGELEYDQDGNPIPPPRKRDIDPLPVIYHSEIDYEKFEKNFYIPHEDIIALASSQTQELRHKLGIKVSGPSPPAPVTSFAHFGFDESLMKAIRKSEYTQPTPIQAQGVPTALSGRDIIGIAKTGSGKTAAFLWPMLVHIMDQKNL
;
A
#
# COMPACT_ATOMS: atom_id res chain seq x y z
N ASP A 1 -30.00 -44.21 9.04
CA ASP A 1 -30.55 -44.08 10.40
C ASP A 1 -30.20 -42.69 10.90
N GLY A 2 -31.21 -41.85 11.09
CA GLY A 2 -31.03 -40.42 11.32
C GLY A 2 -30.47 -40.13 12.70
N SER A 3 -29.26 -39.58 12.76
CA SER A 3 -28.75 -38.90 13.95
C SER A 3 -29.06 -37.40 13.82
N ASP A 4 -30.33 -37.04 13.98
CA ASP A 4 -30.71 -35.65 14.26
C ASP A 4 -30.19 -35.32 15.66
N GLY A 5 -29.05 -34.62 15.73
CA GLY A 5 -28.51 -34.15 17.00
C GLY A 5 -29.51 -33.20 17.67
N GLU A 6 -29.87 -33.46 18.92
CA GLU A 6 -30.76 -32.60 19.70
C GLU A 6 -30.22 -31.16 19.72
N LEU A 7 -30.98 -30.24 19.10
CA LEU A 7 -30.69 -28.81 19.15
C LEU A 7 -31.21 -28.28 20.49
N GLU A 8 -30.34 -27.76 21.34
CA GLU A 8 -30.75 -27.05 22.54
C GLU A 8 -31.27 -25.66 22.15
N TYR A 9 -32.29 -25.16 22.84
CA TYR A 9 -32.87 -23.84 22.61
C TYR A 9 -32.79 -22.99 23.89
N ASP A 10 -32.53 -21.69 23.75
CA ASP A 10 -32.56 -20.76 24.87
C ASP A 10 -34.01 -20.47 25.33
N GLN A 11 -34.15 -19.65 26.39
CA GLN A 11 -35.46 -19.32 26.99
C GLN A 11 -36.37 -18.52 26.03
N ASP A 12 -35.79 -17.92 24.99
CA ASP A 12 -36.49 -17.18 23.94
C ASP A 12 -36.75 -18.03 22.69
N GLY A 13 -36.37 -19.32 22.71
CA GLY A 13 -36.60 -20.28 21.63
C GLY A 13 -35.59 -20.21 20.49
N ASN A 14 -34.40 -19.63 20.69
CA ASN A 14 -33.34 -19.61 19.68
C ASN A 14 -32.44 -20.86 19.81
N PRO A 15 -32.04 -21.50 18.70
CA PRO A 15 -31.16 -22.66 18.74
C PRO A 15 -29.76 -22.27 19.23
N ILE A 16 -29.29 -22.93 20.26
CA ILE A 16 -27.95 -22.79 20.83
C ILE A 16 -26.98 -23.57 19.94
N PRO A 17 -26.03 -22.90 19.26
CA PRO A 17 -25.05 -23.61 18.46
C PRO A 17 -24.16 -24.45 19.38
N PRO A 18 -23.85 -25.71 19.03
CA PRO A 18 -22.97 -26.55 19.84
C PRO A 18 -21.62 -25.86 20.01
N PRO A 19 -20.98 -25.97 21.20
CA PRO A 19 -19.70 -25.34 21.45
C PRO A 19 -18.64 -25.92 20.51
N ARG A 20 -18.32 -25.19 19.43
CA ARG A 20 -17.21 -25.54 18.55
C ARG A 20 -15.91 -25.22 19.27
N LYS A 21 -15.35 -26.22 19.96
CA LYS A 21 -13.94 -26.20 20.34
C LYS A 21 -13.12 -26.23 19.06
N ARG A 22 -12.73 -25.05 18.57
CA ARG A 22 -11.67 -24.95 17.58
C ARG A 22 -10.37 -25.01 18.36
N ASP A 23 -9.89 -26.21 18.60
CA ASP A 23 -8.50 -26.39 19.02
C ASP A 23 -7.65 -25.99 17.80
N ILE A 24 -7.22 -24.73 17.78
CA ILE A 24 -6.33 -24.21 16.74
C ILE A 24 -4.93 -24.57 17.18
N ASP A 25 -4.35 -25.59 16.56
CA ASP A 25 -2.93 -25.87 16.74
C ASP A 25 -2.12 -24.64 16.28
N PRO A 26 -1.26 -24.08 17.13
CA PRO A 26 -0.46 -22.92 16.76
C PRO A 26 0.49 -23.31 15.64
N LEU A 27 0.61 -22.42 14.64
CA LEU A 27 1.61 -22.58 13.59
C LEU A 27 3.01 -22.59 14.22
N PRO A 28 3.95 -23.40 13.71
CA PRO A 28 5.32 -23.42 14.18
C PRO A 28 5.98 -22.04 13.97
N VAL A 29 6.89 -21.68 14.87
CA VAL A 29 7.69 -20.45 14.75
C VAL A 29 8.66 -20.61 13.58
N ILE A 30 8.69 -19.62 12.69
CA ILE A 30 9.59 -19.58 11.53
C ILE A 30 10.72 -18.58 11.82
N TYR A 31 11.96 -19.07 11.85
CA TYR A 31 13.15 -18.24 11.98
C TYR A 31 13.59 -17.74 10.60
N HIS A 32 13.01 -16.64 10.14
CA HIS A 32 13.34 -16.03 8.84
C HIS A 32 14.83 -15.69 8.66
N SER A 33 15.60 -15.55 9.74
CA SER A 33 17.05 -15.34 9.72
C SER A 33 17.85 -16.55 9.24
N GLU A 34 17.26 -17.75 9.30
CA GLU A 34 17.90 -19.01 8.91
C GLU A 34 17.57 -19.42 7.47
N ILE A 35 16.64 -18.71 6.82
CA ILE A 35 16.18 -19.00 5.47
C ILE A 35 16.94 -18.09 4.49
N ASP A 36 17.56 -18.68 3.48
CA ASP A 36 18.16 -17.93 2.37
C ASP A 36 17.08 -17.57 1.35
N TYR A 37 16.61 -16.32 1.41
CA TYR A 37 15.61 -15.80 0.49
C TYR A 37 16.26 -15.26 -0.79
N GLU A 38 15.64 -15.54 -1.93
CA GLU A 38 16.04 -14.90 -3.17
C GLU A 38 15.94 -13.38 -3.08
N LYS A 39 16.98 -12.71 -3.56
CA LYS A 39 16.99 -11.25 -3.62
C LYS A 39 16.03 -10.78 -4.69
N PHE A 40 15.30 -9.72 -4.38
CA PHE A 40 14.32 -9.11 -5.26
C PHE A 40 14.55 -7.60 -5.34
N GLU A 41 14.15 -6.99 -6.46
CA GLU A 41 14.32 -5.55 -6.66
C GLU A 41 13.24 -4.80 -5.88
N LYS A 42 13.63 -3.69 -5.24
CA LYS A 42 12.75 -2.89 -4.40
C LYS A 42 12.61 -1.46 -4.90
N ASN A 43 13.64 -0.92 -5.54
CA ASN A 43 13.67 0.47 -5.96
C ASN A 43 13.41 0.59 -7.46
N PHE A 44 12.16 0.94 -7.77
CA PHE A 44 11.69 1.16 -9.14
C PHE A 44 11.52 2.66 -9.45
N TYR A 45 11.81 3.54 -8.48
CA TYR A 45 11.56 4.96 -8.62
C TYR A 45 12.69 5.65 -9.38
N ILE A 46 12.34 6.17 -10.56
CA ILE A 46 13.18 7.10 -11.32
C ILE A 46 12.51 8.48 -11.25
N PRO A 47 13.08 9.44 -10.49
CA PRO A 47 12.49 10.77 -10.38
C PRO A 47 12.44 11.49 -11.73
N HIS A 48 11.30 12.13 -12.01
CA HIS A 48 11.15 12.96 -13.21
C HIS A 48 12.06 14.19 -13.18
N GLU A 49 12.49 14.69 -14.35
CA GLU A 49 13.41 15.84 -14.47
C GLU A 49 12.92 17.08 -13.71
N ASP A 50 11.63 17.39 -13.80
CA ASP A 50 11.00 18.49 -13.06
C ASP A 50 11.12 18.35 -11.54
N ILE A 51 11.15 17.12 -11.03
CA ILE A 51 11.27 16.84 -9.60
C ILE A 51 12.74 16.90 -9.16
N ILE A 52 13.67 16.45 -10.01
CA ILE A 52 15.11 16.55 -9.79
C ILE A 52 15.54 18.03 -9.76
N ALA A 53 14.95 18.86 -10.61
CA ALA A 53 15.26 20.28 -10.71
C ALA A 53 14.82 21.10 -9.47
N LEU A 54 13.99 20.54 -8.59
CA LEU A 54 13.52 21.25 -7.39
C LEU A 54 14.65 21.44 -6.37
N ALA A 55 14.91 22.69 -6.01
CA ALA A 55 15.74 23.01 -4.86
C ALA A 55 15.09 22.52 -3.55
N SER A 56 15.89 22.40 -2.49
CA SER A 56 15.41 21.98 -1.17
C SER A 56 14.34 22.93 -0.62
N SER A 57 14.47 24.24 -0.84
CA SER A 57 13.49 25.26 -0.47
C SER A 57 12.16 25.09 -1.21
N GLN A 58 12.21 24.89 -2.54
CA GLN A 58 11.03 24.65 -3.38
C GLN A 58 10.31 23.36 -2.99
N THR A 59 11.07 22.31 -2.65
CA THR A 59 10.53 21.04 -2.17
C THR A 59 9.79 21.23 -0.84
N GLN A 60 10.33 22.03 0.08
CA GLN A 60 9.69 22.35 1.36
C GLN A 60 8.43 23.20 1.14
N GLU A 61 8.49 24.20 0.27
CA GLU A 61 7.33 25.02 -0.09
C GLU A 61 6.22 24.18 -0.72
N LEU A 62 6.56 23.25 -1.60
CA LEU A 62 5.60 22.33 -2.20
C LEU A 62 4.94 21.43 -1.14
N ARG A 63 5.71 20.87 -0.20
CA ARG A 63 5.17 20.11 0.93
C ARG A 63 4.22 20.96 1.78
N HIS A 64 4.62 22.20 2.07
CA HIS A 64 3.79 23.15 2.82
C HIS A 64 2.46 23.44 2.08
N LYS A 65 2.52 23.76 0.79
CA LYS A 65 1.34 24.03 -0.06
C LYS A 65 0.37 22.85 -0.11
N LEU A 66 0.89 21.62 -0.13
CA LEU A 66 0.09 20.40 -0.14
C LEU A 66 -0.36 19.96 1.27
N GLY A 67 0.06 20.65 2.33
CA GLY A 67 -0.24 20.29 3.72
C GLY A 67 0.46 19.00 4.18
N ILE A 68 1.61 18.66 3.58
CA ILE A 68 2.37 17.44 3.84
C ILE A 68 3.43 17.70 4.90
N LYS A 69 3.49 16.84 5.91
CA LYS A 69 4.59 16.76 6.88
C LYS A 69 5.32 15.44 6.69
N VAL A 70 6.65 15.48 6.64
CA VAL A 70 7.48 14.30 6.40
C VAL A 70 8.58 14.24 7.44
N SER A 71 8.84 13.04 7.95
CA SER A 71 9.96 12.71 8.83
C SER A 71 10.69 11.47 8.29
N GLY A 72 11.92 11.27 8.76
CA GLY A 72 12.77 10.14 8.35
C GLY A 72 13.90 10.55 7.40
N PRO A 73 14.83 9.62 7.11
CA PRO A 73 16.01 9.91 6.32
C PRO A 73 15.63 10.13 4.85
N SER A 74 16.09 11.26 4.29
CA SER A 74 16.07 11.58 2.85
C SER A 74 14.79 11.17 2.10
N PRO A 75 13.60 11.72 2.46
CA PRO A 75 12.38 11.47 1.71
C PRO A 75 12.45 12.06 0.30
N PRO A 76 11.99 11.32 -0.73
CA PRO A 76 11.90 11.86 -2.08
C PRO A 76 11.01 13.11 -2.08
N ALA A 77 11.23 14.00 -3.05
CA ALA A 77 10.37 15.16 -3.23
C ALA A 77 8.95 14.71 -3.60
N PRO A 78 7.89 15.40 -3.12
CA PRO A 78 6.54 15.10 -3.55
C PRO A 78 6.35 15.50 -5.01
N VAL A 79 5.49 14.77 -5.71
CA VAL A 79 5.15 15.10 -7.11
C VAL A 79 3.89 15.96 -7.22
N THR A 80 3.70 16.59 -8.37
CA THR A 80 2.51 17.41 -8.68
C THR A 80 1.65 16.87 -9.83
N SER A 81 2.14 15.86 -10.56
CA SER A 81 1.45 15.25 -11.71
C SER A 81 1.63 13.73 -11.70
N PHE A 82 0.64 13.00 -12.23
CA PHE A 82 0.75 11.55 -12.43
C PHE A 82 1.91 11.17 -13.37
N ALA A 83 2.25 12.05 -14.33
CA ALA A 83 3.36 11.82 -15.24
C ALA A 83 4.72 11.72 -14.52
N HIS A 84 4.85 12.32 -13.34
CA HIS A 84 6.09 12.31 -12.57
C HIS A 84 6.35 10.98 -11.85
N PHE A 85 5.37 10.07 -11.82
CA PHE A 85 5.54 8.76 -11.22
C PHE A 85 6.33 7.79 -12.10
N GLY A 86 6.43 8.04 -13.42
CA GLY A 86 7.12 7.14 -14.34
C GLY A 86 6.36 5.83 -14.59
N PHE A 87 5.05 5.79 -14.39
CA PHE A 87 4.23 4.62 -14.68
C PHE A 87 4.17 4.31 -16.18
N ASP A 88 4.02 3.04 -16.52
CA ASP A 88 3.76 2.61 -17.88
C ASP A 88 2.42 3.17 -18.42
N GLU A 89 2.27 3.16 -19.74
CA GLU A 89 1.08 3.72 -20.39
C GLU A 89 -0.21 2.93 -20.08
N SER A 90 -0.11 1.64 -19.74
CA SER A 90 -1.27 0.82 -19.36
C SER A 90 -1.85 1.28 -18.02
N LEU A 91 -1.00 1.44 -17.01
CA LEU A 91 -1.36 1.96 -15.70
C LEU A 91 -1.81 3.42 -15.79
N MET A 92 -1.11 4.25 -16.56
CA MET A 92 -1.52 5.64 -16.79
C MET A 92 -2.89 5.73 -17.46
N LYS A 93 -3.19 4.88 -18.43
CA LYS A 93 -4.51 4.80 -19.08
C LYS A 93 -5.60 4.40 -18.08
N ALA A 94 -5.33 3.45 -17.18
CA ALA A 94 -6.26 3.09 -16.12
C ALA A 94 -6.53 4.25 -15.15
N ILE A 95 -5.48 4.97 -14.72
CA ILE A 95 -5.60 6.15 -13.84
C ILE A 95 -6.45 7.24 -14.50
N ARG A 96 -6.20 7.55 -15.79
CA ARG A 96 -6.99 8.54 -16.55
C ARG A 96 -8.45 8.11 -16.69
N LYS A 97 -8.71 6.82 -16.92
CA LYS A 97 -10.08 6.25 -17.02
C LYS A 97 -10.83 6.33 -15.68
N SER A 98 -10.13 6.30 -14.56
CA SER A 98 -10.69 6.53 -13.22
C SER A 98 -10.92 8.01 -12.90
N GLU A 99 -10.79 8.90 -13.89
CA GLU A 99 -11.05 10.35 -13.78
C GLU A 99 -10.17 11.08 -12.76
N TYR A 100 -9.00 10.50 -12.43
CA TYR A 100 -8.02 11.20 -11.62
C TYR A 100 -7.32 12.29 -12.44
N THR A 101 -7.38 13.53 -11.96
CA THR A 101 -6.77 14.69 -12.63
C THR A 101 -5.41 15.08 -12.04
N GLN A 102 -5.25 14.96 -10.72
CA GLN A 102 -3.99 15.22 -10.02
C GLN A 102 -3.79 14.27 -8.82
N PRO A 103 -2.54 13.98 -8.44
CA PRO A 103 -2.25 13.23 -7.22
C PRO A 103 -2.76 13.97 -5.97
N THR A 104 -3.41 13.24 -5.06
CA THR A 104 -3.74 13.79 -3.74
C THR A 104 -2.46 13.98 -2.90
N PRO A 105 -2.47 14.77 -1.81
CA PRO A 105 -1.26 14.99 -1.00
C PRO A 105 -0.59 13.70 -0.48
N ILE A 106 -1.39 12.69 -0.10
CA ILE A 106 -0.84 11.41 0.36
C ILE A 106 -0.25 10.59 -0.79
N GLN A 107 -0.80 10.71 -2.01
CA GLN A 107 -0.26 10.06 -3.20
C GLN A 107 1.03 10.76 -3.66
N ALA A 108 1.01 12.10 -3.71
CA ALA A 108 2.11 12.95 -4.13
C ALA A 108 3.43 12.63 -3.41
N GLN A 109 3.36 12.39 -2.09
CA GLN A 109 4.53 12.01 -1.28
C GLN A 109 4.66 10.51 -1.09
N GLY A 110 3.55 9.78 -0.93
CA GLY A 110 3.55 8.36 -0.59
C GLY A 110 4.02 7.46 -1.74
N VAL A 111 3.50 7.69 -2.95
CA VAL A 111 3.84 6.90 -4.14
C VAL A 111 5.33 6.91 -4.45
N PRO A 112 6.03 8.06 -4.58
CA PRO A 112 7.47 8.04 -4.88
C PRO A 112 8.27 7.40 -3.74
N THR A 113 7.82 7.56 -2.49
CA THR A 113 8.49 6.93 -1.34
C THR A 113 8.35 5.41 -1.38
N ALA A 114 7.15 4.89 -1.70
CA ALA A 114 6.91 3.46 -1.84
C ALA A 114 7.63 2.86 -3.06
N LEU A 115 7.61 3.53 -4.21
CA LEU A 115 8.35 3.11 -5.42
C LEU A 115 9.86 3.08 -5.18
N SER A 116 10.38 3.89 -4.23
CA SER A 116 11.79 3.87 -3.83
C SER A 116 12.17 2.64 -2.99
N GLY A 117 11.24 1.70 -2.76
CA GLY A 117 11.48 0.48 -1.97
C GLY A 117 11.59 0.72 -0.47
N ARG A 118 11.10 1.87 0.01
CA ARG A 118 11.21 2.26 1.41
C ARG A 118 9.98 1.87 2.22
N ASP A 119 10.23 1.54 3.48
CA ASP A 119 9.17 1.43 4.48
C ASP A 119 8.58 2.82 4.77
N ILE A 120 7.25 2.87 4.81
CA ILE A 120 6.48 4.11 5.00
C ILE A 120 5.33 3.93 5.97
N ILE A 121 5.06 4.97 6.77
CA ILE A 121 3.84 5.12 7.53
C ILE A 121 3.09 6.34 6.97
N GLY A 122 1.99 6.10 6.27
CA GLY A 122 1.19 7.14 5.62
C GLY A 122 -0.07 7.50 6.41
N ILE A 123 -0.14 8.71 6.95
CA ILE A 123 -1.29 9.19 7.73
C ILE A 123 -2.05 10.26 6.94
N ALA A 124 -3.33 9.99 6.64
CA ALA A 124 -4.22 10.93 5.98
C ALA A 124 -5.69 10.60 6.27
N LYS A 125 -6.60 11.57 6.10
CA LYS A 125 -8.04 11.40 6.34
C LYS A 125 -8.70 10.35 5.44
N THR A 126 -9.88 9.85 5.81
CA THR A 126 -10.70 9.00 4.93
C THR A 126 -11.03 9.73 3.62
N GLY A 127 -11.09 9.00 2.51
CA GLY A 127 -11.32 9.57 1.18
C GLY A 127 -10.12 10.33 0.57
N SER A 128 -8.96 10.34 1.22
CA SER A 128 -7.77 11.04 0.70
C SER A 128 -7.02 10.29 -0.41
N GLY A 129 -7.51 9.13 -0.87
CA GLY A 129 -6.85 8.33 -1.91
C GLY A 129 -5.68 7.45 -1.44
N LYS A 130 -5.62 7.10 -0.13
CA LYS A 130 -4.60 6.18 0.41
C LYS A 130 -4.55 4.83 -0.32
N THR A 131 -5.70 4.32 -0.73
CA THR A 131 -5.79 3.02 -1.43
C THR A 131 -4.93 3.00 -2.69
N ALA A 132 -5.11 3.99 -3.57
CA ALA A 132 -4.27 4.14 -4.75
C ALA A 132 -2.79 4.41 -4.41
N ALA A 133 -2.53 5.13 -3.32
CA ALA A 133 -1.17 5.47 -2.89
C ALA A 133 -0.30 4.24 -2.57
N PHE A 134 -0.89 3.12 -2.14
CA PHE A 134 -0.15 1.85 -1.96
C PHE A 134 -0.38 0.85 -3.09
N LEU A 135 -1.55 0.86 -3.75
CA LEU A 135 -1.84 -0.09 -4.83
C LEU A 135 -0.99 0.15 -6.08
N TRP A 136 -0.78 1.40 -6.51
CA TRP A 136 0.03 1.64 -7.71
C TRP A 136 1.50 1.20 -7.53
N PRO A 137 2.20 1.55 -6.43
CA PRO A 137 3.53 1.00 -6.16
C PRO A 137 3.54 -0.52 -6.05
N MET A 138 2.53 -1.13 -5.42
CA MET A 138 2.42 -2.59 -5.33
C MET A 138 2.30 -3.25 -6.70
N LEU A 139 1.49 -2.69 -7.61
CA LEU A 139 1.35 -3.22 -8.97
C LEU A 139 2.67 -3.15 -9.73
N VAL A 140 3.36 -2.00 -9.72
CA VAL A 140 4.69 -1.86 -10.32
C VAL A 140 5.66 -2.88 -9.72
N HIS A 141 5.68 -2.97 -8.39
CA HIS A 141 6.56 -3.88 -7.68
C HIS A 141 6.31 -5.34 -8.07
N ILE A 142 5.06 -5.79 -8.26
CA ILE A 142 4.73 -7.16 -8.68
C ILE A 142 5.15 -7.40 -10.13
N MET A 143 4.86 -6.45 -11.03
CA MET A 143 5.11 -6.60 -12.47
C MET A 143 6.59 -6.61 -12.82
N ASP A 144 7.43 -5.90 -12.05
CA ASP A 144 8.86 -5.80 -12.31
C ASP A 144 9.70 -6.83 -11.53
N GLN A 145 9.06 -7.78 -10.82
CA GLN A 145 9.79 -8.93 -10.31
C GLN A 145 10.13 -9.92 -11.43
N LYS A 146 11.21 -10.67 -11.22
CA LYS A 146 11.54 -11.81 -12.09
C LYS A 146 10.40 -12.82 -12.02
N ASN A 147 9.99 -13.35 -13.18
CA ASN A 147 9.08 -14.50 -13.23
C ASN A 147 9.78 -15.68 -12.54
N LEU A 148 9.13 -16.22 -11.52
CA LEU A 148 9.52 -17.47 -10.84
C LEU A 148 9.31 -18.67 -11.76
#